data_AF-A0A7U3UWA5-F1
#
_entry.id   AF-A0A7U3UWA5-F1
#
_cell.length_a   1.000
_cell.length_b   1.000
_cell.length_c   1.000
_cell.angle_alpha   90.00
_cell.angle_beta   90.00
_cell.angle_gamma   90.00
#
_symmetry.space_group_name_H-M   'P 1'
#
loop_
_entity.id
_entity.type
_entity.pdbx_description
1 polymer ?
#
loop_
_entity_poly.entity_id
_entity_poly.type
_entity_poly.pdbx_seq_one_letter_code
_entity_poly.pdbx_strand_id
1 'polypeptide(L)'
;MQEIEFRSAHHLCVETDPALCEPCQERLDRQLALLPRVYGELEATLVPAPDSGDRETGTARPGIPLNGPAVEARAAVRGTLASWADLIVEGRTVRLPLRTVPALAAFLRRHLGWLAAHPAADDAAADIDTVLRQALRILRPHSFSAVPTGSGAR
;
A
#
# COMPACT_ATOMS: atom_id res chain seq x y z
N MET A 1 -24.79 -20.28 19.17
CA MET A 1 -23.59 -19.42 19.13
C MET A 1 -22.92 -19.68 17.80
N GLN A 2 -23.37 -19.00 16.76
CA GLN A 2 -22.79 -19.03 15.41
C GLN A 2 -22.16 -17.66 15.25
N GLU A 3 -20.84 -17.59 15.34
CA GLU A 3 -20.10 -16.36 15.11
C GLU A 3 -20.14 -16.00 13.64
N ILE A 4 -20.44 -14.74 13.42
CA ILE A 4 -20.80 -14.10 12.17
C ILE A 4 -19.55 -14.03 11.30
N GLU A 5 -19.57 -14.75 10.19
CA GLU A 5 -18.55 -14.74 9.15
C GLU A 5 -18.40 -13.31 8.60
N PHE A 6 -17.27 -12.67 8.88
CA PHE A 6 -16.96 -11.29 8.50
C PHE A 6 -16.59 -11.23 7.01
N ARG A 7 -17.57 -11.55 6.15
CA ARG A 7 -17.48 -11.56 4.70
C ARG A 7 -17.49 -10.11 4.19
N SER A 8 -16.37 -9.41 4.38
CA SER A 8 -16.17 -8.03 3.93
C SER A 8 -16.02 -7.96 2.41
N ALA A 9 -17.10 -7.60 1.71
CA ALA A 9 -17.13 -7.07 0.34
C ALA A 9 -16.45 -7.91 -0.78
N HIS A 10 -16.61 -9.24 -0.74
CA HIS A 10 -16.24 -10.19 -1.82
C HIS A 10 -17.45 -10.70 -2.63
N HIS A 11 -18.61 -10.05 -2.52
CA HIS A 11 -19.86 -10.65 -2.99
C HIS A 11 -20.06 -10.41 -4.49
N LEU A 12 -19.98 -11.52 -5.25
CA LEU A 12 -20.44 -11.78 -6.63
C LEU A 12 -19.34 -11.96 -7.70
N CYS A 13 -18.08 -12.25 -7.36
CA CYS A 13 -17.14 -12.81 -8.37
C CYS A 13 -17.63 -14.26 -8.69
N VAL A 14 -18.32 -14.43 -9.83
CA VAL A 14 -18.79 -15.73 -10.37
C VAL A 14 -17.58 -16.57 -10.73
N GLU A 15 -17.56 -17.85 -10.33
CA GLU A 15 -16.61 -18.86 -10.82
C GLU A 15 -16.68 -18.91 -12.35
N THR A 16 -15.70 -18.27 -12.99
CA THR A 16 -15.48 -18.36 -14.43
C THR A 16 -13.99 -18.60 -14.58
N ASP A 17 -13.57 -19.47 -15.49
CA ASP A 17 -12.15 -19.69 -15.79
C ASP A 17 -11.60 -18.44 -16.50
N PRO A 18 -10.86 -17.53 -15.81
CA PRO A 18 -9.68 -17.78 -14.97
C PRO A 18 -9.84 -17.53 -13.45
N ALA A 19 -8.84 -17.94 -12.65
CA ALA A 19 -8.85 -17.88 -11.17
C ALA A 19 -9.35 -16.55 -10.57
N LEU A 20 -9.05 -15.41 -11.20
CA LEU A 20 -9.75 -14.14 -10.94
C LEU A 20 -10.77 -13.82 -12.04
N CYS A 21 -12.02 -13.52 -11.68
CA CYS A 21 -12.99 -13.01 -12.65
C CYS A 21 -12.63 -11.60 -13.17
N GLU A 22 -13.20 -11.20 -14.31
CA GLU A 22 -12.89 -9.92 -14.98
C GLU A 22 -13.01 -8.67 -14.08
N PRO A 23 -14.10 -8.45 -13.30
CA PRO A 23 -14.18 -7.34 -12.35
C PRO A 23 -13.06 -7.34 -11.29
N CYS A 24 -12.74 -8.54 -10.79
CA CYS A 24 -11.69 -8.76 -9.81
C CYS A 24 -10.30 -8.42 -10.45
N GLN A 25 -10.06 -8.75 -11.73
CA GLN A 25 -8.87 -8.36 -12.50
C GLN A 25 -8.78 -6.84 -12.75
N GLU A 26 -9.87 -6.20 -13.16
CA GLU A 26 -9.88 -4.74 -13.38
C GLU A 26 -9.57 -3.97 -12.10
N ARG A 27 -10.09 -4.44 -10.96
CA ARG A 27 -9.77 -3.86 -9.66
C ARG A 27 -8.27 -3.96 -9.39
N LEU A 28 -7.68 -5.12 -9.64
CA LEU A 28 -6.25 -5.34 -9.49
C LEU A 28 -5.42 -4.41 -10.40
N ASP A 29 -5.80 -4.25 -11.67
CA ASP A 29 -5.13 -3.30 -12.57
C ASP A 29 -5.18 -1.87 -12.04
N ARG A 30 -6.36 -1.41 -11.58
CA ARG A 30 -6.54 -0.07 -11.03
C ARG A 30 -5.71 0.15 -9.77
N GLN A 31 -5.62 -0.85 -8.89
CA GLN A 31 -4.79 -0.78 -7.69
C GLN A 31 -3.30 -0.70 -8.04
N LEU A 32 -2.83 -1.53 -8.97
CA LEU A 32 -1.45 -1.49 -9.46
C LEU A 32 -1.13 -0.17 -10.17
N ALA A 33 -2.09 0.43 -10.88
CA ALA A 33 -1.93 1.74 -11.50
C ALA A 33 -1.82 2.87 -10.45
N LEU A 34 -2.52 2.75 -9.33
CA LEU A 34 -2.55 3.75 -8.27
C LEU A 34 -1.32 3.69 -7.35
N LEU A 35 -0.79 2.50 -7.09
CA LEU A 35 0.29 2.27 -6.13
C LEU A 35 1.52 3.17 -6.31
N PRO A 36 2.06 3.42 -7.52
CA PRO A 36 3.21 4.30 -7.70
C PRO A 36 2.97 5.73 -7.19
N ARG A 37 1.75 6.26 -7.38
CA ARG A 37 1.37 7.59 -6.89
C ARG A 37 1.33 7.62 -5.37
N VAL A 38 0.65 6.65 -4.76
CA VAL A 38 0.54 6.50 -3.30
C VAL A 38 1.92 6.30 -2.65
N TYR A 39 2.79 5.53 -3.28
CA TYR A 39 4.16 5.33 -2.83
C TYR A 39 4.96 6.65 -2.81
N GLY A 40 4.81 7.48 -3.85
CA GLY A 40 5.41 8.82 -3.90
C GLY A 40 4.85 9.76 -2.83
N GLU A 41 3.55 9.72 -2.57
CA GLU A 41 2.93 10.50 -1.49
C GLU A 41 3.46 10.08 -0.10
N LEU A 42 3.69 8.78 0.13
CA LEU A 42 4.34 8.30 1.36
C LEU A 42 5.79 8.81 1.51
N GLU A 43 6.48 9.11 0.41
CA GLU A 43 7.82 9.70 0.47
C GLU A 43 7.79 11.10 1.07
N ALA A 44 6.81 11.89 0.66
CA ALA A 44 6.62 13.26 1.14
C ALA A 44 6.30 13.33 2.63
N THR A 45 5.81 12.23 3.23
CA THR A 45 5.51 12.15 4.67
C THR A 45 6.63 11.54 5.50
N LEU A 46 7.74 11.10 4.89
CA LEU A 46 8.87 10.48 5.60
C LEU A 46 9.57 11.42 6.56
N VAL A 47 9.72 12.69 6.16
CA VAL A 47 10.34 13.73 6.97
C VAL A 47 9.21 14.64 7.48
N PRO A 48 8.94 14.66 8.80
CA PRO A 48 8.05 15.64 9.40
C PRO A 48 8.54 17.04 9.05
N ALA A 49 7.61 17.94 8.71
CA ALA A 49 7.98 19.35 8.58
C ALA A 49 8.66 19.80 9.88
N PRO A 50 9.74 20.60 9.83
CA PRO A 50 10.34 21.13 11.04
C PRO A 50 9.27 21.92 11.79
N ASP A 51 8.94 21.48 13.00
CA ASP A 51 8.06 22.22 13.88
C ASP A 51 8.66 23.62 14.09
N SER A 52 7.98 24.64 13.58
CA SER A 52 8.25 26.02 13.96
C SER A 52 7.63 26.24 15.34
N GLY A 53 8.23 25.66 16.38
CA GLY A 53 7.62 25.65 17.70
C GLY A 53 8.49 25.08 18.81
N ASP A 54 9.22 26.00 19.43
CA ASP A 54 9.84 25.94 20.75
C ASP A 54 11.18 25.20 20.93
N ARG A 55 12.09 25.92 21.60
CA ARG A 55 13.48 25.58 21.83
C ARG A 55 13.60 24.98 23.21
N GLU A 56 13.59 23.66 23.30
CA GLU A 56 14.00 22.97 24.52
C GLU A 56 15.42 22.41 24.39
N THR A 57 16.26 22.96 25.25
CA THR A 57 17.69 22.71 25.39
C THR A 57 17.93 21.25 25.80
N GLY A 58 18.56 20.44 24.94
CA GLY A 58 18.94 19.07 25.27
C GLY A 58 20.02 18.53 24.34
N THR A 59 21.20 18.27 24.88
CA THR A 59 22.35 17.71 24.17
C THR A 59 22.12 16.24 23.83
N ALA A 60 21.55 15.96 22.67
CA ALA A 60 21.66 14.68 21.99
C ALA A 60 21.56 14.97 20.49
N ARG A 61 22.50 14.45 19.69
CA ARG A 61 22.49 14.61 18.23
C ARG A 61 21.16 14.02 17.71
N PRO A 62 20.18 14.83 17.27
CA PRO A 62 18.88 14.28 16.91
C PRO A 62 19.07 13.48 15.63
N GLY A 63 18.80 12.17 15.67
CA GLY A 63 18.55 11.42 14.44
C GLY A 63 17.38 12.08 13.72
N ILE A 64 17.39 12.08 12.38
CA ILE A 64 16.27 12.62 11.60
C ILE A 64 15.01 11.86 12.07
N PRO A 65 13.99 12.54 12.64
CA PRO A 65 12.77 11.87 13.03
C PRO A 65 12.11 11.38 11.75
N LEU A 66 12.14 10.08 11.48
CA LEU A 66 11.45 9.49 10.35
C LEU A 66 10.05 9.06 10.78
N ASN A 67 9.07 9.25 9.90
CA ASN A 67 7.75 8.69 10.09
C ASN A 67 7.81 7.15 9.93
N GLY A 68 8.00 6.46 11.05
CA GLY A 68 8.13 4.99 11.11
C GLY A 68 7.02 4.25 10.35
N PRO A 69 5.73 4.55 10.59
CA PRO A 69 4.64 3.98 9.80
C PRO A 69 4.78 4.16 8.28
N ALA A 70 5.21 5.33 7.82
CA ALA A 70 5.43 5.58 6.39
C ALA A 70 6.61 4.79 5.83
N VAL A 71 7.70 4.64 6.60
CA VAL A 71 8.86 3.78 6.24
C VAL A 71 8.42 2.33 6.07
N GLU A 72 7.71 1.79 7.06
CA GLU A 72 7.23 0.40 7.03
C GLU A 72 6.26 0.15 5.87
N ALA A 73 5.33 1.08 5.63
CA ALA A 73 4.41 0.96 4.49
C ALA A 73 5.15 0.98 3.15
N ARG A 74 6.19 1.81 3.00
CA ARG A 74 7.02 1.82 1.79
C ARG A 74 7.79 0.50 1.61
N ALA A 75 8.33 -0.05 2.70
CA ALA A 75 9.02 -1.34 2.67
C ALA A 75 8.05 -2.47 2.27
N ALA A 76 6.86 -2.52 2.86
CA ALA A 76 5.82 -3.49 2.55
C ALA A 76 5.38 -3.42 1.09
N VAL A 77 5.06 -2.22 0.57
CA VAL A 77 4.67 -2.04 -0.85
C VAL A 77 5.75 -2.57 -1.78
N ARG A 78 7.01 -2.21 -1.56
CA ARG A 78 8.11 -2.68 -2.41
C ARG A 78 8.31 -4.19 -2.31
N GLY A 79 8.26 -4.74 -1.09
CA GLY A 79 8.45 -6.18 -0.83
C GLY A 79 7.39 -7.03 -1.51
N THR A 80 6.11 -6.67 -1.32
CA THR A 80 4.98 -7.38 -1.94
C THR A 80 5.08 -7.36 -3.47
N LEU A 81 5.29 -6.19 -4.09
CA LEU A 81 5.41 -6.10 -5.55
C LEU A 81 6.61 -6.87 -6.10
N ALA A 82 7.73 -6.87 -5.37
CA ALA A 82 8.91 -7.63 -5.76
C ALA A 82 8.68 -9.14 -5.69
N SER A 83 8.03 -9.63 -4.63
CA SER A 83 7.68 -11.04 -4.46
C SER A 83 6.82 -11.56 -5.62
N TRP A 84 5.77 -10.81 -5.98
CA TRP A 84 4.92 -11.18 -7.11
C TRP A 84 5.64 -11.08 -8.47
N ALA A 85 6.55 -10.12 -8.64
CA ALA A 85 7.34 -10.03 -9.86
C ALA A 85 8.32 -11.21 -10.00
N ASP A 86 8.93 -11.65 -8.90
CA ASP A 86 9.84 -12.79 -8.87
C ASP A 86 9.10 -14.09 -9.24
N LEU A 87 7.89 -14.30 -8.72
CA LEU A 87 7.02 -15.42 -9.11
C LEU A 87 6.73 -15.44 -10.63
N ILE A 88 6.44 -14.30 -11.23
CA ILE A 88 6.20 -14.21 -12.69
C ILE A 88 7.49 -14.48 -13.48
N VAL A 89 8.63 -13.97 -13.02
CA VAL A 89 9.93 -14.20 -13.67
C VAL A 89 10.29 -15.67 -13.67
N GLU A 90 10.09 -16.35 -12.55
CA GLU A 90 10.29 -17.80 -12.41
C GLU A 90 9.33 -18.58 -13.31
N GLY A 91 8.03 -18.26 -13.26
CA GLY A 91 7.00 -18.98 -14.01
C GLY A 91 7.00 -18.74 -15.53
N ARG A 92 7.49 -17.58 -16.00
CA ARG A 92 7.49 -17.21 -17.43
C ARG A 92 8.88 -17.12 -18.06
N THR A 93 9.96 -17.29 -17.29
CA THR A 93 11.35 -17.10 -17.77
C THR A 93 11.57 -15.75 -18.49
N VAL A 94 10.95 -14.69 -17.98
CA VAL A 94 11.07 -13.32 -18.50
C VAL A 94 12.17 -12.54 -17.78
N ARG A 95 12.63 -11.44 -18.39
CA ARG A 95 13.63 -10.57 -17.75
C ARG A 95 13.05 -9.87 -16.52
N LEU A 96 13.84 -9.87 -15.44
CA LEU A 96 13.52 -9.17 -14.21
C LEU A 96 13.42 -7.65 -14.44
N PRO A 97 12.33 -6.98 -14.02
CA PRO A 97 12.24 -5.53 -14.08
C PRO A 97 13.18 -4.86 -13.06
N LEU A 98 13.35 -3.54 -13.19
CA LEU A 98 13.95 -2.74 -12.12
C LEU A 98 13.17 -2.92 -10.82
N ARG A 99 13.86 -3.02 -9.67
CA ARG A 99 13.26 -3.19 -8.34
C ARG A 99 12.73 -1.88 -7.74
N THR A 100 12.16 -1.02 -8.60
CA THR A 100 11.47 0.21 -8.18
C THR A 100 9.96 -0.02 -8.23
N VAL A 101 9.21 0.59 -7.31
CA VAL A 101 7.75 0.42 -7.25
C VAL A 101 7.05 0.76 -8.57
N PRO A 102 7.38 1.85 -9.29
CA PRO A 102 6.79 2.12 -10.60
C PRO A 102 7.08 1.02 -11.65
N ALA A 103 8.30 0.50 -11.70
CA ALA A 103 8.69 -0.53 -12.67
C ALA A 103 8.04 -1.89 -12.35
N LEU A 104 7.99 -2.26 -11.07
CA LEU A 104 7.33 -3.48 -10.60
C LEU A 104 5.83 -3.43 -10.87
N ALA A 105 5.16 -2.32 -10.52
CA ALA A 105 3.73 -2.16 -10.79
C ALA A 105 3.43 -2.25 -12.30
N ALA A 106 4.21 -1.57 -13.15
CA ALA A 106 4.04 -1.65 -14.60
C ALA A 106 4.32 -3.07 -15.14
N PHE A 107 5.27 -3.79 -14.56
CA PHE A 107 5.56 -5.18 -14.91
C PHE A 107 4.39 -6.10 -14.57
N LEU A 108 3.87 -6.05 -13.34
CA LEU A 108 2.72 -6.85 -12.93
C LEU A 108 1.49 -6.59 -13.81
N ARG A 109 1.20 -5.32 -14.14
CA ARG A 109 0.10 -4.95 -15.05
C ARG A 109 0.25 -5.55 -16.45
N ARG A 110 1.47 -5.51 -17.02
CA ARG A 110 1.74 -6.14 -18.32
C ARG A 110 1.53 -7.66 -18.32
N HIS A 111 1.69 -8.29 -17.17
CA HIS A 111 1.51 -9.74 -16.99
C HIS A 111 0.19 -10.09 -16.28
N LEU A 112 -0.76 -9.16 -16.19
CA LEU A 112 -1.99 -9.32 -15.42
C LEU A 112 -2.81 -10.53 -15.86
N GLY A 113 -2.95 -10.77 -17.17
CA GLY A 113 -3.69 -11.92 -17.66
C GLY A 113 -3.07 -13.27 -17.25
N TRP A 114 -1.74 -13.33 -17.08
CA TRP A 114 -1.09 -14.52 -16.54
C TRP A 114 -1.28 -14.62 -15.03
N LEU A 115 -1.12 -13.51 -14.32
CA LEU A 115 -1.32 -13.47 -12.87
C LEU A 115 -2.77 -13.83 -12.50
N ALA A 116 -3.74 -13.41 -13.31
CA ALA A 116 -5.16 -13.69 -13.12
C ALA A 116 -5.55 -15.15 -13.35
N ALA A 117 -4.78 -15.88 -14.16
CA ALA A 117 -4.95 -17.32 -14.37
C ALA A 117 -4.11 -18.17 -13.41
N HIS A 118 -3.24 -17.55 -12.61
CA HIS A 118 -2.38 -18.25 -11.67
C HIS A 118 -3.22 -18.81 -10.49
N PRO A 119 -2.92 -20.00 -9.95
CA PRO A 119 -3.67 -20.56 -8.82
C PRO A 119 -3.71 -19.66 -7.57
N ALA A 120 -2.68 -18.84 -7.38
CA ALA A 120 -2.56 -17.88 -6.27
C ALA A 120 -3.03 -16.45 -6.65
N ALA A 121 -3.89 -16.30 -7.65
CA ALA A 121 -4.33 -14.99 -8.12
C ALA A 121 -5.14 -14.22 -7.05
N ASP A 122 -5.96 -14.92 -6.25
CA ASP A 122 -6.69 -14.34 -5.13
C ASP A 122 -5.76 -13.78 -4.06
N ASP A 123 -4.70 -14.53 -3.72
CA ASP A 123 -3.68 -14.08 -2.77
C ASP A 123 -2.98 -12.81 -3.28
N ALA A 124 -2.67 -12.75 -4.59
CA ALA A 124 -2.07 -11.56 -5.20
C ALA A 124 -2.97 -10.34 -5.09
N ALA A 125 -4.26 -10.51 -5.36
CA ALA A 125 -5.24 -9.43 -5.24
C ALA A 125 -5.39 -8.97 -3.77
N ALA A 126 -5.44 -9.91 -2.83
CA ALA A 126 -5.56 -9.64 -1.40
C ALA A 126 -4.34 -8.91 -0.83
N ASP A 127 -3.14 -9.35 -1.20
CA ASP A 127 -1.88 -8.74 -0.78
C ASP A 127 -1.76 -7.29 -1.29
N ILE A 128 -2.04 -7.08 -2.58
CA ILE A 128 -1.97 -5.76 -3.21
C ILE A 128 -3.00 -4.80 -2.61
N ASP A 129 -4.23 -5.27 -2.36
CA ASP A 129 -5.26 -4.49 -1.67
C ASP A 129 -4.87 -4.16 -0.23
N THR A 130 -4.22 -5.10 0.47
CA THR A 130 -3.77 -4.91 1.86
C THR A 130 -2.72 -3.81 1.96
N VAL A 131 -1.65 -3.87 1.15
CA VAL A 131 -0.59 -2.85 1.20
C VAL A 131 -1.09 -1.48 0.73
N LEU A 132 -1.99 -1.44 -0.27
CA LEU A 132 -2.59 -0.19 -0.74
C LEU A 132 -3.47 0.44 0.34
N ARG A 133 -4.34 -0.34 1.01
CA ARG A 133 -5.20 0.17 2.09
C ARG A 133 -4.39 0.65 3.30
N GLN A 134 -3.29 -0.02 3.63
CA GLN A 134 -2.38 0.42 4.69
C GLN A 134 -1.73 1.75 4.32
N ALA A 135 -1.20 1.88 3.11
CA ALA A 135 -0.60 3.12 2.64
C ALA A 135 -1.59 4.29 2.63
N LEU A 136 -2.81 4.08 2.12
CA LEU A 136 -3.86 5.09 2.11
C LEU A 136 -4.30 5.50 3.52
N ARG A 137 -4.32 4.60 4.50
CA ARG A 137 -4.62 4.95 5.90
C ARG A 137 -3.59 5.91 6.49
N ILE A 138 -2.31 5.74 6.17
CA ILE A 138 -1.24 6.64 6.64
C ILE A 138 -1.35 8.02 6.00
N LEU A 139 -1.75 8.09 4.74
CA LEU A 139 -1.93 9.34 4.00
C LEU A 139 -3.22 10.09 4.34
N ARG A 140 -4.18 9.45 5.03
CA ARG A 140 -5.37 10.16 5.47
C ARG A 140 -4.95 11.28 6.43
N PRO A 141 -5.41 12.53 6.22
CA PRO A 141 -5.19 13.60 7.16
C PRO A 141 -5.65 13.12 8.54
N HIS A 142 -4.74 13.13 9.51
CA HIS A 142 -5.12 12.90 10.89
C HIS A 142 -5.95 14.12 11.26
N SER A 143 -7.27 13.95 11.37
CA SER A 143 -8.14 14.98 11.91
C SER A 143 -7.81 15.13 13.39
N PHE A 144 -6.71 15.83 13.67
CA PHE A 144 -6.47 16.41 14.99
C PHE A 144 -7.54 17.47 15.16
N SER A 145 -8.58 17.14 15.91
CA SER A 145 -9.47 18.14 16.47
C SER A 145 -8.65 19.00 17.42
N ALA A 146 -8.04 20.07 16.89
CA ALA A 146 -7.62 21.19 17.70
C ALA A 146 -8.89 21.81 18.26
N VAL A 147 -9.27 21.41 19.47
CA VAL A 147 -10.17 22.20 20.30
C VAL A 147 -9.28 23.16 21.08
N PRO A 148 -9.17 24.44 20.68
CA PRO A 148 -8.66 25.45 21.58
C PRO A 148 -9.76 25.75 22.59
N THR A 149 -9.83 25.01 23.69
CA THR A 149 -10.49 25.53 24.90
C THR A 149 -9.56 26.56 25.54
N GLY A 150 -9.42 27.69 24.87
CA GLY A 150 -9.12 28.94 25.55
C GLY A 150 -10.45 29.45 26.10
N SER A 151 -10.73 29.20 27.37
CA SER A 151 -11.71 29.99 28.11
C SER A 151 -10.98 30.66 29.27
N GLY A 152 -10.82 31.98 29.11
CA GLY A 152 -10.02 32.82 29.97
C GLY A 152 -10.59 33.03 31.37
N ALA A 153 -9.73 33.64 32.17
CA ALA A 153 -9.92 34.09 33.53
C ALA A 153 -11.20 34.92 33.76
N ARG A 154 -11.74 34.80 34.98
CA ARG A 154 -11.86 35.89 35.95
C ARG A 154 -11.96 35.34 37.36
#